data_AF-A0A925U349-F1
#
_entry.id   AF-A0A925U349-F1
#
_cell.length_a   1.000
_cell.length_b   1.000
_cell.length_c   1.000
_cell.angle_alpha   90.00
_cell.angle_beta   90.00
_cell.angle_gamma   90.00
#
_symmetry.space_group_name_H-M   'P 1'
#
loop_
_entity.id
_entity.type
_entity.pdbx_description
1 polymer ?
#
loop_
_entity_poly.entity_id
_entity_poly.type
_entity_poly.pdbx_seq_one_letter_code
_entity_poly.pdbx_strand_id
1 'polypeptide(L)'
;MSHADRLVLMANQIGTFFISQKSCDAAAGIADHLQKFWEPRMRNAIIAIEHAGGHGLQPEVRRAVALLAISKSKLPGNPAHSDS
;
A
#
# COMPACT_ATOMS: atom_id res chain seq x y z
N MET A 1 16.00 11.03 -8.14
CA MET A 1 14.94 10.34 -7.37
C MET A 1 15.35 8.90 -7.17
N SER A 2 15.44 8.47 -5.92
CA SER A 2 15.66 7.06 -5.60
C SER A 2 14.41 6.22 -5.92
N HIS A 3 14.55 4.90 -5.95
CA HIS A 3 13.42 3.99 -6.10
C HIS A 3 12.39 4.18 -4.97
N ALA A 4 12.86 4.42 -3.74
CA ALA A 4 12.01 4.69 -2.59
C ALA A 4 11.20 5.99 -2.75
N ASP A 5 11.84 7.08 -3.19
CA ASP A 5 11.16 8.37 -3.42
C ASP A 5 10.04 8.23 -4.45
N ARG A 6 10.27 7.43 -5.50
CA ARG A 6 9.27 7.17 -6.54
C ARG A 6 8.08 6.40 -5.98
N LEU A 7 8.29 5.39 -5.14
CA LEU A 7 7.21 4.65 -4.50
C LEU A 7 6.39 5.55 -3.57
N VAL A 8 7.05 6.39 -2.77
CA VAL A 8 6.37 7.37 -1.91
C VAL A 8 5.52 8.34 -2.74
N LEU A 9 6.07 8.87 -3.84
CA LEU A 9 5.34 9.75 -4.74
C LEU A 9 4.10 9.08 -5.31
N MET A 10 4.23 7.86 -5.84
CA MET A 10 3.12 7.11 -6.41
C MET A 10 2.05 6.79 -5.35
N ALA A 11 2.46 6.35 -4.16
CA ALA A 11 1.54 6.05 -3.07
C ALA A 11 0.74 7.30 -2.64
N ASN A 12 1.40 8.47 -2.58
CA ASN A 12 0.75 9.75 -2.30
C ASN A 12 -0.21 10.20 -3.39
N GLN A 13 0.10 9.94 -4.67
CA GLN A 13 -0.80 10.25 -5.78
C GLN A 13 -2.08 9.42 -5.69
N ILE A 14 -1.95 8.12 -5.42
CA ILE A 14 -3.09 7.24 -5.15
C ILE A 14 -3.88 7.76 -3.94
N GLY A 15 -3.19 8.10 -2.85
CA GLY A 15 -3.82 8.65 -1.65
C GLY A 15 -4.64 9.90 -1.93
N THR A 16 -4.07 10.85 -2.67
CA THR A 16 -4.75 12.09 -3.06
C THR A 16 -6.04 11.82 -3.85
N PHE A 17 -6.03 10.81 -4.74
CA PHE A 17 -7.20 10.40 -5.50
C PHE A 17 -8.32 9.78 -4.63
N PHE A 18 -7.97 8.98 -3.62
CA PHE A 18 -8.97 8.41 -2.71
C PHE A 18 -9.52 9.45 -1.72
N ILE A 19 -8.66 10.35 -1.23
CA ILE A 19 -9.07 11.47 -0.37
C ILE A 19 -10.05 12.39 -1.10
N SER A 20 -9.80 12.71 -2.37
CA SER A 20 -10.66 13.61 -3.14
C SER A 20 -12.05 13.02 -3.43
N GLN A 21 -12.17 11.70 -3.47
CA GLN A 21 -13.45 11.01 -3.66
C GLN A 21 -14.33 10.96 -2.40
N LYS A 22 -13.85 11.46 -1.24
CA LYS A 22 -14.59 11.45 0.04
C LYS A 22 -15.13 10.06 0.41
N SER A 23 -14.36 8.99 0.17
CA SER A 23 -14.77 7.66 0.62
C SER A 23 -14.84 7.63 2.16
N CYS A 24 -15.72 6.79 2.71
CA CYS A 24 -15.88 6.66 4.16
C CYS A 24 -14.59 6.23 4.88
N ASP A 25 -13.69 5.52 4.20
CA ASP A 25 -12.35 5.19 4.67
C ASP A 25 -11.35 5.21 3.50
N ALA A 26 -10.67 6.34 3.33
CA ALA A 26 -9.66 6.50 2.28
C ALA A 26 -8.47 5.55 2.49
N ALA A 27 -8.03 5.35 3.74
CA ALA A 27 -6.90 4.48 4.04
C ALA A 27 -7.17 3.02 3.66
N ALA A 28 -8.37 2.50 3.95
CA ALA A 28 -8.77 1.16 3.53
C ALA A 28 -8.79 1.01 2.00
N GLY A 29 -9.34 2.00 1.29
CA GLY A 29 -9.36 2.01 -0.19
C GLY A 29 -7.96 2.04 -0.81
N ILE A 30 -7.06 2.86 -0.26
CA ILE A 30 -5.66 2.91 -0.69
C ILE A 30 -4.98 1.56 -0.44
N ALA A 31 -5.15 0.95 0.74
CA ALA A 31 -4.53 -0.33 1.07
C ALA A 31 -4.97 -1.45 0.12
N ASP A 32 -6.27 -1.52 -0.19
CA ASP A 32 -6.83 -2.47 -1.16
C ASP A 32 -6.29 -2.24 -2.58
N HIS A 33 -6.19 -0.98 -3.01
CA HIS A 33 -5.61 -0.64 -4.30
C HIS A 33 -4.13 -1.05 -4.39
N LEU A 34 -3.32 -0.73 -3.37
CA LEU A 34 -1.92 -1.17 -3.32
C LEU A 34 -1.83 -2.70 -3.31
N GLN A 35 -2.70 -3.40 -2.59
CA GLN A 35 -2.72 -4.87 -2.55
C GLN A 35 -3.00 -5.50 -3.92
N LYS A 36 -3.95 -4.93 -4.68
CA LYS A 36 -4.40 -5.46 -5.98
C LYS A 36 -3.47 -5.11 -7.13
N PHE A 37 -2.96 -3.87 -7.15
CA PHE A 37 -2.24 -3.34 -8.31
C PHE A 37 -0.72 -3.29 -8.14
N TRP A 38 -0.20 -3.35 -6.92
CA TRP A 38 1.25 -3.38 -6.70
C TRP A 38 1.80 -4.79 -6.53
N GLU A 39 2.92 -5.04 -7.19
CA GLU A 39 3.69 -6.26 -7.01
C GLU A 39 4.15 -6.45 -5.55
N PRO A 40 4.32 -7.70 -5.09
CA PRO A 40 4.75 -8.00 -3.71
C PRO A 40 6.03 -7.27 -3.29
N ARG A 41 6.99 -7.07 -4.21
CA ARG A 41 8.25 -6.38 -3.93
C ARG A 41 8.05 -4.89 -3.61
N MET A 42 7.21 -4.20 -4.38
CA MET A 42 6.87 -2.79 -4.15
C MET A 42 6.13 -2.61 -2.83
N ARG A 43 5.20 -3.52 -2.52
CA ARG A 43 4.48 -3.54 -1.23
C ARG A 43 5.43 -3.71 -0.05
N ASN A 44 6.39 -4.62 -0.14
CA ASN A 44 7.39 -4.79 0.91
C ASN A 44 8.29 -3.55 1.06
N ALA A 45 8.65 -2.91 -0.05
CA ALA A 45 9.47 -1.71 -0.04
C ALA A 45 8.75 -0.53 0.63
N ILE A 46 7.47 -0.29 0.34
CA ILE A 46 6.72 0.81 0.97
C ILE A 46 6.45 0.55 2.46
N ILE A 47 6.22 -0.71 2.84
CA ILE A 47 6.13 -1.10 4.26
C ILE A 47 7.45 -0.84 4.99
N ALA A 48 8.59 -1.18 4.37
CA ALA A 48 9.90 -0.90 4.94
C ALA A 48 10.16 0.62 5.09
N ILE A 49 9.72 1.44 4.13
CA ILE A 49 9.80 2.91 4.22
C ILE A 49 8.98 3.41 5.40
N GLU A 50 7.78 2.87 5.61
CA GLU A 50 6.96 3.23 6.75
C GLU A 50 7.62 2.87 8.09
N HIS A 51 8.18 1.66 8.20
CA HIS A 51 8.95 1.26 9.40
C HIS A 51 10.20 2.10 9.64
N ALA A 52 10.81 2.67 8.59
CA ALA A 52 11.94 3.58 8.70
C ALA A 52 11.54 5.02 9.10
N GLY A 53 10.27 5.26 9.44
CA GLY A 53 9.73 6.56 9.87
C GLY A 53 8.79 7.21 8.84
N GLY A 54 8.56 6.55 7.70
CA GLY A 54 7.54 6.95 6.72
C GLY A 54 7.77 8.31 6.08
N HIS A 55 9.03 8.74 5.97
CA HIS A 55 9.36 10.07 5.46
C HIS A 55 8.74 10.30 4.07
N GLY A 56 7.99 11.40 3.94
CA GLY A 56 7.32 11.79 2.72
C GLY A 56 5.97 11.09 2.46
N LEU A 57 5.56 10.08 3.24
CA LEU A 57 4.21 9.51 3.13
C LEU A 57 3.18 10.44 3.77
N GLN A 58 2.07 10.65 3.07
CA GLN A 58 0.92 11.37 3.63
C GLN A 58 0.27 10.57 4.77
N PRO A 59 -0.42 11.23 5.73
CA PRO A 59 -1.00 10.56 6.90
C PRO A 59 -1.95 9.40 6.54
N GLU A 60 -2.84 9.59 5.56
CA GLU A 60 -3.77 8.54 5.12
C GLU A 60 -3.08 7.39 4.40
N VAL A 61 -2.02 7.68 3.64
CA VAL A 61 -1.22 6.67 2.94
C VAL A 61 -0.42 5.85 3.95
N ARG A 62 0.16 6.51 4.96
CA ARG A 62 0.84 5.85 6.08
C ARG A 62 -0.11 4.88 6.80
N ARG A 63 -1.33 5.31 7.10
CA ARG A 63 -2.36 4.45 7.68
C ARG A 63 -2.70 3.26 6.76
N ALA A 64 -2.83 3.51 5.46
CA ALA A 64 -3.06 2.46 4.47
C ALA A 64 -1.92 1.43 4.41
N VAL A 65 -0.66 1.88 4.44
CA VAL A 65 0.52 1.00 4.44
C VAL A 65 0.58 0.16 5.72
N ALA A 66 0.21 0.72 6.87
CA ALA A 66 0.09 -0.04 8.11
C ALA A 66 -1.01 -1.12 8.03
N LEU A 67 -2.17 -0.80 7.44
CA LEU A 67 -3.24 -1.78 7.17
C LEU A 67 -2.78 -2.89 6.22
N LEU A 68 -2.02 -2.53 5.18
CA LEU A 68 -1.44 -3.47 4.22
C LEU A 68 -0.47 -4.45 4.89
N ALA A 69 0.35 -3.98 5.83
CA ALA A 69 1.27 -4.83 6.60
C ALA A 69 0.51 -5.86 7.46
N ILE A 70 -0.60 -5.45 8.08
CA ILE A 70 -1.47 -6.34 8.86
C ILE A 70 -2.19 -7.34 7.93
N SER A 71 -2.73 -6.90 6.79
CA SER A 71 -3.38 -7.77 5.80
C SER A 71 -2.44 -8.88 5.31
N LYS A 72 -1.17 -8.54 5.03
CA LYS A 72 -0.14 -9.53 4.64
C LYS A 72 0.09 -10.60 5.69
N SER A 73 -0.05 -10.28 6.98
CA SER A 73 0.10 -11.25 8.07
C SER A 73 -1.09 -12.22 8.20
N LYS A 74 -2.25 -11.89 7.61
CA LYS A 74 -3.49 -12.67 7.70
C LYS A 74 -3.69 -13.66 6.54
N LEU A 75 -2.76 -13.78 5.60
CA LEU A 75 -2.81 -14.83 4.57
C LEU A 75 -2.02 -16.08 5.01
N PRO A 76 -2.66 -17.14 5.56
CA PRO A 76 -2.20 -18.50 5.28
C PRO A 76 -2.48 -18.79 3.80
N GLY A 77 -1.57 -19.51 3.15
CA GLY A 77 -1.44 -19.58 1.70
C GLY A 77 -2.71 -19.93 0.92
N ASN A 78 -2.85 -19.35 -0.27
CA ASN A 78 -3.70 -19.89 -1.31
C ASN A 78 -2.84 -20.85 -2.15
N PRO A 79 -3.11 -22.16 -2.18
CA PRO A 79 -2.43 -23.04 -3.11
C PRO A 79 -2.98 -22.81 -4.52
N ALA A 80 -2.03 -22.72 -5.45
CA ALA A 80 -2.10 -23.11 -6.86
C ALA A 80 -3.35 -22.73 -7.68
N HIS A 81 -3.08 -21.96 -8.74
CA HIS A 81 -3.71 -22.21 -10.03
C HIS A 81 -3.71 -23.71 -10.31
N SER A 82 -4.88 -24.33 -10.38
CA SER A 82 -5.08 -25.58 -11.10
C SER A 82 -5.77 -25.23 -12.40
N ASP A 83 -4.97 -25.17 -13.46
CA ASP A 83 -5.42 -25.41 -14.83
C ASP A 83 -6.05 -26.81 -14.92
N SER A 84 -7.13 -26.90 -15.72
CA SER A 84 -7.75 -28.07 -16.38
C SER A 84 -9.22 -28.26 -16.04
#